data_AF-K2EFF5-F1
#
_entry.id   AF-K2EFF5-F1
#
_cell.length_a   1.000
_cell.length_b   1.000
_cell.length_c   1.000
_cell.angle_alpha   90.00
_cell.angle_beta   90.00
_cell.angle_gamma   90.00
#
_symmetry.space_group_name_H-M   'P 1'
#
loop_
_entity.id
_entity.type
_entity.pdbx_description
1 polymer ?
#
loop_
_entity_poly.entity_id
_entity_poly.type
_entity_poly.pdbx_seq_one_letter_code
_entity_poly.pdbx_strand_id
1 'polypeptide(L)'
;WPRASGFFHLGPKLQCLWPSKPVDRIGLLLAHANFAILAVALNTTALCGHTLGNQVPGRVLWFPFHLENHMANTQLPCPRYQTQQWKRIHSELRTLDPDFKQHLIEQATPQQKAFSELMERYQGNPVGIECRSESRMAWAFVCPNVQTEYSQSAWRVQYFDENGMTGHECYKSLLDAIESMVCYYPVQDVGALDRVSVTLAWAIGLRVQEVRDLLNRGVIGFAEFTNRCKDICNVQTGEEQYEVV
;
A
#
# COMPACT_ATOMS: atom_id res chain seq x y z
N TRP A 1 -8.32 28.10 0.42
CA TRP A 1 -7.62 27.47 1.56
C TRP A 1 -8.19 26.08 1.78
N PRO A 2 -7.62 25.02 1.20
CA PRO A 2 -8.00 23.66 1.56
C PRO A 2 -7.26 23.23 2.83
N ARG A 3 -7.91 22.34 3.58
CA ARG A 3 -7.71 22.07 5.00
C ARG A 3 -6.29 21.59 5.34
N ALA A 4 -5.55 22.41 6.07
CA ALA A 4 -4.44 21.97 6.90
C ALA A 4 -5.03 21.33 8.16
N SER A 5 -5.26 20.03 8.12
CA SER A 5 -5.54 19.23 9.32
C SER A 5 -5.15 17.77 9.07
N GLY A 6 -3.86 17.56 8.83
CA GLY A 6 -3.17 16.30 9.05
C GLY A 6 -2.13 16.55 10.13
N PHE A 7 -2.54 16.49 11.40
CA PHE A 7 -1.60 16.42 12.51
C PHE A 7 -0.86 15.09 12.38
N PHE A 8 0.44 15.15 12.12
CA PHE A 8 1.32 13.98 12.16
C PHE A 8 1.38 13.48 13.60
N HIS A 9 0.84 12.28 13.86
CA HIS A 9 1.28 11.49 15.00
C HIS A 9 2.66 10.91 14.65
N LEU A 10 3.70 11.65 15.02
CA LEU A 10 5.05 11.09 15.13
C LEU A 10 5.04 10.12 16.32
N GLY A 11 4.88 8.83 16.02
CA GLY A 11 5.20 7.77 16.98
C GLY A 11 6.69 7.83 17.35
N PRO A 12 7.07 7.55 18.61
CA PRO A 12 8.44 7.71 19.06
C PRO A 12 9.27 6.49 18.63
N LYS A 13 9.76 6.48 17.38
CA LYS A 13 10.87 5.62 16.88
C LYS A 13 11.12 5.83 15.38
N LEU A 14 11.57 7.03 15.00
CA LEU A 14 12.18 7.26 13.69
C LEU A 14 13.53 7.96 13.89
N GLN A 15 14.55 7.17 14.21
CA GLN A 15 15.94 7.51 13.92
C GLN A 15 16.48 6.43 13.00
N CYS A 16 16.31 6.63 11.69
CA CYS A 16 17.13 5.95 10.70
C CYS A 16 18.19 6.96 10.24
N LEU A 17 19.41 6.72 10.70
CA LEU A 17 20.63 7.46 10.38
C LEU A 17 20.89 7.44 8.87
N TRP A 18 21.02 8.62 8.27
CA TRP A 18 21.58 8.77 6.92
C TRP A 18 23.10 8.61 6.95
N PRO A 19 23.74 7.87 6.02
CA PRO A 19 25.19 7.85 5.92
C PRO A 19 25.72 9.16 5.32
N SER A 20 26.79 9.66 5.94
CA SER A 20 27.38 10.98 5.70
C SER A 20 28.46 11.01 4.60
N LYS A 21 28.56 10.00 3.73
CA LYS A 21 29.64 9.91 2.73
C LYS A 21 29.16 9.91 1.27
N PRO A 22 29.90 10.55 0.34
CA PRO A 22 29.40 10.84 -1.01
C PRO A 22 29.42 9.64 -1.97
N VAL A 23 30.13 8.56 -1.64
CA VAL A 23 30.42 7.46 -2.59
C VAL A 23 29.35 6.36 -2.57
N ASP A 24 28.50 6.31 -1.54
CA ASP A 24 27.39 5.35 -1.42
C ASP A 24 26.13 5.78 -2.20
N ARG A 25 26.16 6.93 -2.87
CA ARG A 25 24.99 7.51 -3.56
C ARG A 25 24.69 6.85 -4.91
N ILE A 26 25.68 6.24 -5.57
CA ILE A 26 25.54 5.71 -6.95
C ILE A 26 24.83 4.34 -6.98
N GLY A 27 24.97 3.51 -5.95
CA GLY A 27 24.23 2.24 -5.84
C GLY A 27 22.75 2.43 -5.45
N LEU A 28 22.44 3.49 -4.69
CA LEU A 28 21.08 3.85 -4.28
C LEU A 28 20.29 4.58 -5.39
N LEU A 29 20.98 5.01 -6.45
CA LEU A 29 20.47 5.81 -7.57
C LEU A 29 19.62 5.00 -8.58
N LEU A 30 19.68 3.66 -8.55
CA LEU A 30 18.92 2.79 -9.47
C LEU A 30 17.66 2.15 -8.86
N ALA A 31 17.53 2.10 -7.53
CA ALA A 31 16.43 1.36 -6.89
C ALA A 31 15.11 2.14 -6.80
N HIS A 32 15.13 3.48 -6.81
CA HIS A 32 13.91 4.30 -6.71
C HIS A 32 13.29 4.68 -8.07
N ALA A 33 14.03 4.53 -9.18
CA ALA A 33 13.55 4.89 -10.51
C ALA A 33 12.61 3.85 -11.15
N ASN A 34 12.57 2.61 -10.62
CA ASN A 34 11.90 1.50 -11.30
C ASN A 34 10.38 1.37 -11.04
N PHE A 35 9.80 2.09 -10.07
CA PHE A 35 8.36 1.93 -9.78
C PHE A 35 7.45 2.86 -10.59
N ALA A 36 7.90 4.07 -10.92
CA ALA A 36 7.12 4.99 -11.76
C ALA A 36 7.22 4.65 -13.25
N ILE A 37 8.37 4.17 -13.71
CA ILE A 37 8.60 3.91 -15.14
C ILE A 37 7.96 2.57 -15.58
N LEU A 38 7.92 1.52 -14.75
CA LEU A 38 7.26 0.27 -15.17
C LEU A 38 5.74 0.32 -15.16
N ALA A 39 5.12 1.14 -14.29
CA ALA A 39 3.67 1.27 -14.25
C ALA A 39 3.12 2.21 -15.34
N VAL A 40 3.91 3.19 -15.79
CA VAL A 40 3.49 4.18 -16.81
C VAL A 40 3.94 3.80 -18.23
N ALA A 41 5.10 3.15 -18.42
CA ALA A 41 5.58 2.76 -19.76
C ALA A 41 4.74 1.66 -20.43
N LEU A 42 3.89 0.95 -19.68
CA LEU A 42 2.95 -0.02 -20.24
C LEU A 42 1.63 0.61 -20.74
N ASN A 43 1.42 1.92 -20.54
CA ASN A 43 0.18 2.60 -20.91
C ASN A 43 0.34 3.67 -22.02
N THR A 44 1.56 4.09 -22.35
CA THR A 44 1.82 5.18 -23.32
C THR A 44 2.22 4.75 -24.73
N THR A 45 2.34 3.46 -25.04
CA THR A 45 2.65 2.99 -26.42
C THR A 45 1.44 2.80 -27.33
N ALA A 46 0.24 3.25 -26.94
CA ALA A 46 -1.00 2.99 -27.68
C ALA A 46 -1.50 4.11 -28.61
N LEU A 47 -0.81 5.26 -28.74
CA LEU A 47 -1.34 6.39 -29.53
C LEU A 47 -0.28 7.10 -30.38
N CYS A 48 0.07 6.52 -31.54
CA CYS A 48 0.36 7.25 -32.79
C CYS A 48 0.40 6.29 -33.98
N GLY A 49 -0.48 6.53 -34.97
CA GLY A 49 -0.79 5.60 -36.05
C GLY A 49 0.16 5.66 -37.25
N HIS A 50 0.20 4.59 -38.05
CA HIS A 50 -0.44 4.53 -39.38
C HIS A 50 -0.17 3.18 -40.08
N THR A 51 -1.27 2.52 -40.47
CA THR A 51 -1.49 1.72 -41.69
C THR A 51 -0.38 0.80 -42.24
N LEU A 52 -0.56 -0.51 -42.03
CA LEU A 52 -0.73 -1.60 -43.03
C LEU A 52 -0.13 -2.92 -42.51
N GLY A 53 -0.92 -4.00 -42.56
CA GLY A 53 -0.41 -5.38 -42.52
C GLY A 53 -0.89 -6.18 -41.31
N ASN A 54 -1.73 -7.18 -41.59
CA ASN A 54 -2.18 -8.21 -40.66
C ASN A 54 -1.01 -8.90 -39.93
N GLN A 55 -0.73 -8.50 -38.69
CA GLN A 55 -0.20 -9.35 -37.64
C GLN A 55 -0.71 -8.82 -36.31
N VAL A 56 -1.37 -9.67 -35.53
CA VAL A 56 -1.89 -9.37 -34.20
C VAL A 56 -0.71 -9.33 -33.21
N PRO A 57 -0.38 -8.20 -32.55
CA PRO A 57 0.67 -8.19 -31.53
C PRO A 57 0.11 -7.97 -30.11
N GLY A 58 0.47 -8.87 -29.21
CA GLY A 58 0.71 -8.54 -27.80
C GLY A 58 -0.50 -8.42 -26.87
N ARG A 59 -1.19 -9.53 -26.58
CA ARG A 59 -1.86 -9.66 -25.27
C ARG A 59 -0.78 -9.51 -24.18
N VAL A 60 -0.87 -8.47 -23.35
CA VAL A 60 -0.18 -8.45 -22.06
C VAL A 60 -0.79 -9.57 -21.22
N LEU A 61 -0.08 -10.70 -21.18
CA LEU A 61 -0.37 -11.82 -20.29
C LEU A 61 -0.03 -11.37 -18.87
N TRP A 62 -1.00 -10.75 -18.20
CA TRP A 62 -1.10 -10.92 -16.76
C TRP A 62 -1.36 -12.40 -16.55
N PHE A 63 -0.37 -13.14 -16.04
CA PHE A 63 -0.59 -14.52 -15.62
C PHE A 63 -1.74 -14.50 -14.62
N PRO A 64 -2.91 -15.11 -14.93
CA PRO A 64 -3.84 -15.41 -13.87
C PRO A 64 -3.13 -16.49 -13.05
N PHE A 65 -2.76 -16.18 -11.81
CA PHE A 65 -2.46 -17.22 -10.82
C PHE A 65 -3.79 -17.90 -10.47
N HIS A 66 -4.39 -18.58 -11.44
CA HIS A 66 -5.51 -19.48 -11.23
C HIS A 66 -4.90 -20.83 -10.83
N LEU A 67 -4.66 -20.99 -9.54
CA LEU A 67 -4.44 -22.31 -8.97
C LEU A 67 -5.80 -23.03 -9.05
N GLU A 68 -6.00 -23.83 -10.10
CA GLU A 68 -7.07 -24.83 -10.12
C GLU A 68 -6.74 -25.90 -9.07
N ASN A 69 -7.25 -25.70 -7.85
CA ASN A 69 -7.24 -26.72 -6.80
C ASN A 69 -8.33 -27.75 -7.09
N HIS A 70 -8.06 -28.66 -8.02
CA HIS A 70 -8.72 -29.95 -8.08
C HIS A 70 -7.91 -30.97 -7.29
N MET A 71 -8.13 -31.12 -5.97
CA MET A 71 -7.89 -32.38 -5.23
C MET A 71 -8.64 -32.41 -3.88
N ALA A 72 -9.42 -33.48 -3.71
CA ALA A 72 -9.85 -34.14 -2.48
C ALA A 72 -10.38 -33.29 -1.29
N ASN A 73 -11.69 -33.40 -1.07
CA ASN A 73 -12.42 -33.02 0.14
C ASN A 73 -12.02 -33.92 1.34
N THR A 74 -10.80 -33.76 1.82
CA THR A 74 -10.44 -34.04 3.21
C THR A 74 -10.36 -32.69 3.89
N GLN A 75 -11.42 -32.30 4.62
CA GLN A 75 -11.39 -31.14 5.51
C GLN A 75 -10.34 -31.38 6.60
N LEU A 76 -9.08 -31.09 6.28
CA LEU A 76 -8.07 -30.83 7.30
C LEU A 76 -8.62 -29.67 8.15
N PRO A 77 -8.50 -29.73 9.48
CA PRO A 77 -8.98 -28.65 10.33
C PRO A 77 -8.35 -27.34 9.87
N CYS A 78 -9.18 -26.40 9.45
CA CYS A 78 -8.72 -25.08 9.02
C CYS A 78 -7.89 -24.50 10.17
N PRO A 79 -6.63 -24.08 9.93
CA PRO A 79 -5.82 -23.48 10.97
C PRO A 79 -6.58 -22.28 11.54
N ARG A 80 -6.86 -22.28 12.85
CA ARG A 80 -7.43 -21.10 13.50
C ARG A 80 -6.37 -20.01 13.53
N TYR A 81 -6.45 -19.08 12.58
CA TYR A 81 -5.56 -17.93 12.52
C TYR A 81 -5.88 -16.98 13.68
N GLN A 82 -4.87 -16.65 14.47
CA GLN A 82 -5.00 -15.79 15.65
C GLN A 82 -3.94 -14.70 15.64
N THR A 83 -4.36 -13.48 15.97
CA THR A 83 -3.48 -12.35 16.20
C THR A 83 -2.59 -12.60 17.43
N GLN A 84 -1.44 -11.95 17.49
CA GLN A 84 -0.55 -12.01 18.65
C GLN A 84 -1.23 -11.46 19.89
N GLN A 85 -2.02 -10.39 19.76
CA GLN A 85 -2.81 -9.86 20.87
C GLN A 85 -3.81 -10.88 21.42
N TRP A 86 -4.54 -11.58 20.53
CA TRP A 86 -5.47 -12.62 20.94
C TRP A 86 -4.77 -13.75 21.69
N LYS A 87 -3.64 -14.22 21.16
CA LYS A 87 -2.81 -15.25 21.81
C LYS A 87 -2.36 -14.81 23.21
N ARG A 88 -1.93 -13.56 23.37
CA ARG A 88 -1.48 -13.02 24.67
C ARG A 88 -2.59 -12.99 25.71
N ILE A 89 -3.76 -12.45 25.34
CA ILE A 89 -4.94 -12.39 26.23
C ILE A 89 -5.32 -13.79 26.71
N HIS A 90 -5.24 -14.79 25.81
CA HIS A 90 -5.55 -16.18 26.16
C HIS A 90 -4.39 -16.92 26.83
N SER A 91 -3.12 -16.56 26.64
CA SER A 91 -2.01 -17.21 27.36
C SER A 91 -1.90 -16.75 28.82
N GLU A 92 -2.26 -15.50 29.10
CA GLU A 92 -2.22 -14.90 30.45
C GLU A 92 -3.48 -15.20 31.28
N LEU A 93 -4.25 -16.20 30.84
CA LEU A 93 -5.58 -16.61 31.34
C LEU A 93 -5.71 -16.82 32.86
N ARG A 94 -4.60 -17.03 33.57
CA ARG A 94 -4.61 -17.38 35.00
C ARG A 94 -4.28 -16.22 35.94
N THR A 95 -3.79 -15.10 35.42
CA THR A 95 -3.23 -14.01 36.25
C THR A 95 -4.04 -12.72 36.20
N LEU A 96 -4.96 -12.60 35.23
CA LEU A 96 -5.78 -11.40 35.07
C LEU A 96 -7.11 -11.54 35.82
N ASP A 97 -7.56 -10.41 36.38
CA ASP A 97 -8.91 -10.25 36.89
C ASP A 97 -9.94 -10.61 35.78
N PRO A 98 -11.01 -11.37 36.10
CA PRO A 98 -11.97 -11.83 35.11
C PRO A 98 -12.66 -10.71 34.32
N ASP A 99 -13.02 -9.61 34.97
CA ASP A 99 -13.74 -8.50 34.35
C ASP A 99 -12.81 -7.72 33.43
N PHE A 100 -11.58 -7.47 33.89
CA PHE A 100 -10.55 -6.84 33.06
C PHE A 100 -10.22 -7.70 31.84
N LYS A 101 -10.12 -9.01 32.01
CA LYS A 101 -9.90 -9.94 30.89
C LYS A 101 -11.06 -9.91 29.90
N GLN A 102 -12.30 -9.92 30.36
CA GLN A 102 -13.47 -9.85 29.49
C GLN A 102 -13.46 -8.56 28.66
N HIS A 103 -13.11 -7.43 29.29
CA HIS A 103 -12.92 -6.17 28.58
C HIS A 103 -11.85 -6.27 27.47
N LEU A 104 -10.70 -6.87 27.74
CA LEU A 104 -9.65 -7.06 26.71
C LEU A 104 -10.12 -7.93 25.54
N ILE A 105 -10.88 -8.99 25.82
CA ILE A 105 -11.46 -9.86 24.78
C ILE A 105 -12.41 -9.04 23.91
N GLU A 106 -13.30 -8.25 24.51
CA GLU A 106 -14.25 -7.42 23.78
C GLU A 106 -13.56 -6.41 22.86
N GLN A 107 -12.49 -5.77 23.35
CA GLN A 107 -11.68 -4.85 22.55
C GLN A 107 -10.94 -5.54 21.40
N ALA A 108 -10.40 -6.74 21.60
CA ALA A 108 -9.63 -7.46 20.60
C ALA A 108 -10.49 -8.25 19.58
N THR A 109 -11.75 -8.53 19.91
CA THR A 109 -12.65 -9.39 19.10
C THR A 109 -12.84 -8.89 17.68
N PRO A 110 -13.13 -7.60 17.41
CA PRO A 110 -13.34 -7.12 16.04
C PRO A 110 -12.12 -7.34 15.15
N GLN A 111 -10.93 -7.00 15.65
CA GLN A 111 -9.68 -7.18 14.93
C GLN A 111 -9.35 -8.66 14.71
N GLN A 112 -9.52 -9.50 15.74
CA GLN A 112 -9.33 -10.93 15.63
C GLN A 112 -10.25 -11.54 14.57
N LYS A 113 -11.52 -11.14 14.55
CA LYS A 113 -12.49 -11.60 13.56
C LYS A 113 -12.07 -11.22 12.14
N ALA A 114 -11.75 -9.95 11.90
CA ALA A 114 -11.29 -9.48 10.60
C ALA A 114 -10.01 -10.20 10.13
N PHE A 115 -9.06 -10.45 11.05
CA PHE A 115 -7.83 -11.18 10.77
C PHE A 115 -8.09 -12.63 10.38
N SER A 116 -8.90 -13.36 11.18
CA SER A 116 -9.27 -14.74 10.86
C SER A 116 -10.00 -14.83 9.54
N GLU A 117 -11.01 -13.99 9.31
CA GLU A 117 -11.80 -13.99 8.06
C GLU A 117 -10.92 -13.75 6.83
N LEU A 118 -9.99 -12.81 6.90
CA LEU A 118 -9.04 -12.54 5.83
C LEU A 118 -8.12 -13.75 5.59
N MET A 119 -7.48 -14.26 6.65
CA MET A 119 -6.54 -15.37 6.53
C MET A 119 -7.21 -16.65 6.05
N GLU A 120 -8.40 -16.99 6.57
CA GLU A 120 -9.16 -18.17 6.17
C GLU A 120 -9.61 -18.09 4.72
N ARG A 121 -10.15 -16.94 4.29
CA ARG A 121 -10.61 -16.74 2.90
C ARG A 121 -9.50 -16.95 1.88
N TYR A 122 -8.27 -16.54 2.22
CA TYR A 122 -7.12 -16.65 1.32
C TYR A 122 -6.12 -17.74 1.73
N GLN A 123 -6.57 -18.75 2.48
CA GLN A 123 -5.79 -19.95 2.82
C GLN A 123 -4.40 -19.62 3.44
N GLY A 124 -4.36 -18.56 4.24
CA GLY A 124 -3.16 -18.07 4.93
C GLY A 124 -2.25 -17.15 4.12
N ASN A 125 -2.63 -16.78 2.89
CA ASN A 125 -1.82 -15.91 2.02
C ASN A 125 -2.64 -14.79 1.35
N PRO A 126 -3.05 -13.74 2.10
CA PRO A 126 -3.80 -12.61 1.57
C PRO A 126 -2.90 -11.51 0.98
N VAL A 127 -1.76 -11.86 0.36
CA VAL A 127 -0.87 -10.88 -0.27
C VAL A 127 -1.59 -10.22 -1.45
N GLY A 128 -1.47 -8.88 -1.54
CA GLY A 128 -2.12 -8.06 -2.56
C GLY A 128 -3.60 -7.76 -2.30
N ILE A 129 -4.21 -8.34 -1.26
CA ILE A 129 -5.62 -8.11 -0.96
C ILE A 129 -5.79 -6.76 -0.28
N GLU A 130 -6.54 -5.85 -0.92
CA GLU A 130 -6.80 -4.54 -0.36
C GLU A 130 -7.84 -4.61 0.75
N CYS A 131 -7.56 -3.89 1.83
CA CYS A 131 -8.48 -3.66 2.93
C CYS A 131 -8.66 -2.16 3.13
N ARG A 132 -9.88 -1.74 3.44
CA ARG A 132 -10.33 -0.36 3.63
C ARG A 132 -10.46 -0.03 5.11
N SER A 133 -10.21 1.23 5.43
CA SER A 133 -10.52 1.80 6.74
C SER A 133 -12.02 2.03 6.89
N GLU A 134 -12.56 1.84 8.10
CA GLU A 134 -13.98 2.12 8.37
C GLU A 134 -14.28 3.62 8.41
N SER A 135 -13.31 4.44 8.83
CA SER A 135 -13.52 5.86 9.12
C SER A 135 -13.17 6.81 7.98
N ARG A 136 -12.50 6.32 6.93
CA ARG A 136 -12.02 7.16 5.82
C ARG A 136 -11.90 6.39 4.51
N MET A 137 -11.84 7.14 3.41
CA MET A 137 -11.55 6.63 2.05
C MET A 137 -10.05 6.36 1.90
N ALA A 138 -9.55 5.40 2.68
CA ALA A 138 -8.17 4.96 2.64
C ALA A 138 -8.11 3.44 2.70
N TRP A 139 -7.07 2.90 2.09
CA TRP A 139 -6.85 1.48 1.92
C TRP A 139 -5.41 1.10 2.24
N ALA A 140 -5.21 -0.19 2.45
CA ALA A 140 -3.92 -0.80 2.62
C ALA A 140 -3.90 -2.20 2.01
N PHE A 141 -2.72 -2.66 1.60
CA PHE A 141 -2.49 -4.06 1.20
C PHE A 141 -1.08 -4.49 1.57
N VAL A 142 -0.87 -5.80 1.75
CA VAL A 142 0.45 -6.38 2.02
C VAL A 142 1.11 -6.83 0.72
N CYS A 143 2.39 -6.53 0.54
CA CYS A 143 3.19 -6.99 -0.58
C CYS A 143 4.63 -7.35 -0.15
N PRO A 144 5.38 -8.11 -0.97
CA PRO A 144 6.81 -8.28 -0.75
C PRO A 144 7.53 -6.93 -0.71
N ASN A 145 8.44 -6.77 0.24
CA ASN A 145 9.26 -5.58 0.28
C ASN A 145 10.32 -5.66 -0.84
N VAL A 146 10.43 -4.60 -1.64
CA VAL A 146 11.41 -4.52 -2.73
C VAL A 146 12.80 -4.09 -2.24
N GLN A 147 12.91 -3.54 -1.03
CA GLN A 147 14.17 -3.10 -0.42
C GLN A 147 14.68 -4.08 0.63
N THR A 148 14.80 -5.36 0.26
CA THR A 148 15.21 -6.42 1.19
C THR A 148 16.66 -6.28 1.66
N GLU A 149 17.55 -5.80 0.79
CA GLU A 149 19.01 -5.73 1.04
C GLU A 149 19.38 -4.83 2.24
N TYR A 150 18.61 -3.76 2.48
CA TYR A 150 18.91 -2.77 3.51
C TYR A 150 18.03 -2.86 4.76
N SER A 151 16.79 -3.33 4.63
CA SER A 151 15.78 -3.20 5.70
C SER A 151 15.64 -4.43 6.59
N GLN A 152 16.27 -5.56 6.23
CA GLN A 152 16.04 -6.89 6.84
C GLN A 152 14.54 -7.26 6.94
N SER A 153 13.68 -6.57 6.20
CA SER A 153 12.23 -6.70 6.25
C SER A 153 11.77 -7.28 4.92
N ALA A 154 11.12 -8.44 4.96
CA ALA A 154 10.69 -9.15 3.76
C ALA A 154 9.32 -8.68 3.24
N TRP A 155 8.54 -8.00 4.09
CA TRP A 155 7.16 -7.64 3.81
C TRP A 155 6.93 -6.15 4.01
N ARG A 156 5.96 -5.60 3.28
CA ARG A 156 5.55 -4.21 3.36
C ARG A 156 4.02 -4.14 3.39
N VAL A 157 3.49 -3.26 4.24
CA VAL A 157 2.12 -2.77 4.13
C VAL A 157 2.19 -1.48 3.33
N GLN A 158 1.50 -1.43 2.19
CA GLN A 158 1.37 -0.23 1.38
C GLN A 158 0.05 0.46 1.69
N TYR A 159 0.08 1.77 1.95
CA TYR A 159 -1.10 2.59 2.21
C TYR A 159 -1.42 3.50 1.02
N PHE A 160 -2.70 3.69 0.72
CA PHE A 160 -3.16 4.60 -0.31
C PHE A 160 -4.53 5.20 0.02
N ASP A 161 -4.85 6.32 -0.61
CA ASP A 161 -6.18 6.95 -0.57
C ASP A 161 -6.62 7.35 -1.99
N GLU A 162 -7.70 8.12 -2.09
CA GLU A 162 -8.23 8.61 -3.37
C GLU A 162 -7.24 9.44 -4.21
N ASN A 163 -6.21 9.99 -3.58
CA ASN A 163 -5.20 10.84 -4.21
C ASN A 163 -3.88 10.12 -4.47
N GLY A 164 -3.71 8.85 -4.12
CA GLY A 164 -2.46 8.13 -4.39
C GLY A 164 -1.92 7.36 -3.20
N MET A 165 -0.64 6.97 -3.34
CA MET A 165 0.11 6.30 -2.29
C MET A 165 0.44 7.28 -1.16
N THR A 166 0.11 6.93 0.08
CA THR A 166 0.27 7.82 1.25
C THR A 166 1.44 7.44 2.15
N GLY A 167 1.89 6.20 2.10
CA GLY A 167 3.03 5.73 2.88
C GLY A 167 3.18 4.23 2.83
N HIS A 168 4.11 3.71 3.62
CA HIS A 168 4.29 2.28 3.80
C HIS A 168 4.97 1.99 5.14
N GLU A 169 4.83 0.74 5.59
CA GLU A 169 5.52 0.20 6.75
C GLU A 169 6.13 -1.17 6.40
N CYS A 170 7.27 -1.51 7.00
CA CYS A 170 8.03 -2.71 6.68
C CYS A 170 8.05 -3.68 7.86
N TYR A 171 7.93 -4.97 7.55
CA TYR A 171 7.80 -6.05 8.53
C TYR A 171 8.72 -7.22 8.17
N LYS A 172 9.18 -7.93 9.21
CA LYS A 172 10.00 -9.14 9.05
C LYS A 172 9.17 -10.34 8.60
N SER A 173 7.94 -10.46 9.08
CA SER A 173 7.05 -11.58 8.78
C SER A 173 5.75 -11.12 8.10
N LEU A 174 5.17 -12.02 7.30
CA LEU A 174 3.89 -11.79 6.62
C LEU A 174 2.76 -11.61 7.64
N LEU A 175 2.77 -12.44 8.69
CA LEU A 175 1.74 -12.41 9.74
C LEU A 175 1.73 -11.06 10.48
N ASP A 176 2.91 -10.53 10.83
CA ASP A 176 2.99 -9.23 11.51
C ASP A 176 2.47 -8.09 10.61
N ALA A 177 2.78 -8.13 9.31
CA ALA A 177 2.29 -7.15 8.35
C ALA A 177 0.75 -7.20 8.23
N ILE A 178 0.17 -8.40 8.11
CA ILE A 178 -1.28 -8.58 7.99
C ILE A 178 -1.98 -8.15 9.28
N GLU A 179 -1.47 -8.59 10.43
CA GLU A 179 -2.05 -8.24 11.73
C GLU A 179 -2.06 -6.72 11.93
N SER A 180 -0.96 -6.04 11.61
CA SER A 180 -0.89 -4.58 11.71
C SER A 180 -1.79 -3.86 10.71
N MET A 181 -1.90 -4.35 9.47
CA MET A 181 -2.81 -3.80 8.47
C MET A 181 -4.27 -3.87 8.96
N VAL A 182 -4.70 -5.03 9.44
CA VAL A 182 -6.08 -5.27 9.87
C VAL A 182 -6.47 -4.45 11.11
N CYS A 183 -5.51 -4.02 11.95
CA CYS A 183 -5.78 -3.08 13.06
C CYS A 183 -6.47 -1.80 12.59
N TYR A 184 -6.09 -1.29 11.40
CA TYR A 184 -6.52 0.02 10.91
C TYR A 184 -7.39 -0.06 9.66
N TYR A 185 -7.33 -1.18 8.95
CA TYR A 185 -8.03 -1.46 7.71
C TYR A 185 -8.71 -2.83 7.79
N PRO A 186 -9.80 -3.00 8.57
CA PRO A 186 -10.38 -4.32 8.82
C PRO A 186 -11.33 -4.79 7.70
N VAL A 187 -11.78 -3.91 6.82
CA VAL A 187 -12.81 -4.22 5.82
C VAL A 187 -12.16 -4.63 4.50
N GLN A 188 -12.34 -5.87 4.06
CA GLN A 188 -11.84 -6.32 2.75
C GLN A 188 -12.51 -5.54 1.61
N ASP A 189 -11.73 -5.03 0.66
CA ASP A 189 -12.20 -4.23 -0.46
C ASP A 189 -11.40 -4.52 -1.73
N VAL A 190 -11.52 -5.76 -2.20
CA VAL A 190 -10.75 -6.29 -3.34
C VAL A 190 -10.92 -5.42 -4.59
N GLY A 191 -9.80 -5.10 -5.24
CA GLY A 191 -9.78 -4.29 -6.46
C GLY A 191 -10.01 -2.80 -6.20
N ALA A 192 -9.90 -2.34 -4.96
CA ALA A 192 -9.96 -0.91 -4.63
C ALA A 192 -8.88 -0.12 -5.37
N LEU A 193 -7.66 -0.66 -5.50
CA LEU A 193 -6.57 0.02 -6.18
C LEU A 193 -6.88 0.22 -7.67
N ASP A 194 -7.40 -0.79 -8.34
CA ASP A 194 -7.82 -0.69 -9.76
C ASP A 194 -8.90 0.37 -9.95
N ARG A 195 -9.90 0.41 -9.06
CA ARG A 195 -10.99 1.39 -9.13
C ARG A 195 -10.52 2.82 -8.88
N VAL A 196 -9.63 3.01 -7.90
CA VAL A 196 -9.18 4.35 -7.48
C VAL A 196 -8.10 4.89 -8.42
N SER A 197 -7.23 4.04 -8.94
CA SER A 197 -6.07 4.45 -9.75
C SER A 197 -6.44 5.06 -11.11
N VAL A 198 -7.64 4.77 -11.63
CA VAL A 198 -8.15 5.35 -12.88
C VAL A 198 -8.84 6.71 -12.69
N THR A 199 -8.90 7.22 -11.46
CA THR A 199 -9.56 8.50 -11.17
C THR A 199 -8.66 9.70 -11.46
N LEU A 200 -9.27 10.84 -11.77
CA LEU A 200 -8.55 12.10 -11.93
C LEU A 200 -7.84 12.53 -10.63
N ALA A 201 -8.47 12.30 -9.48
CA ALA A 201 -7.89 12.62 -8.17
C ALA A 201 -6.56 11.88 -7.95
N TRP A 202 -6.52 10.59 -8.29
CA TRP A 202 -5.30 9.80 -8.25
C TRP A 202 -4.22 10.34 -9.18
N ALA A 203 -4.57 10.65 -10.44
CA ALA A 203 -3.62 11.21 -11.40
C ALA A 203 -3.02 12.56 -10.92
N ILE A 204 -3.86 13.41 -10.32
CA ILE A 204 -3.42 14.68 -9.71
C ILE A 204 -2.44 14.42 -8.56
N GLY A 205 -2.78 13.52 -7.65
CA GLY A 205 -1.92 13.27 -6.49
C GLY A 205 -0.62 12.54 -6.84
N LEU A 206 -0.58 11.74 -7.92
CA LEU A 206 0.69 11.24 -8.49
C LEU A 206 1.59 12.40 -8.96
N ARG A 207 1.05 13.40 -9.66
CA ARG A 207 1.82 14.59 -10.05
C ARG A 207 2.33 15.36 -8.83
N VAL A 208 1.51 15.50 -7.79
CA VAL A 208 1.94 16.12 -6.52
C VAL A 208 3.07 15.32 -5.87
N GLN A 209 3.00 13.98 -5.92
CA GLN A 209 4.04 13.10 -5.39
C GLN A 209 5.36 13.26 -6.14
N GLU A 210 5.34 13.37 -7.47
CA GLU A 210 6.55 13.63 -8.27
C GLU A 210 7.25 14.94 -7.86
N VAL A 211 6.47 16.00 -7.63
CA VAL A 211 7.01 17.28 -7.14
C VAL A 211 7.54 17.15 -5.72
N ARG A 212 6.87 16.39 -4.85
CA ARG A 212 7.35 16.06 -3.50
C ARG A 212 8.67 15.29 -3.54
N ASP A 213 8.85 14.39 -4.50
CA ASP A 213 10.09 13.63 -4.66
C ASP A 213 11.25 14.53 -5.13
N LEU A 214 10.98 15.58 -5.91
CA LEU A 214 11.98 16.61 -6.22
C LEU A 214 12.40 17.39 -4.96
N LEU A 215 11.44 17.77 -4.12
CA LEU A 215 11.72 18.45 -2.85
C LEU A 215 12.55 17.56 -1.91
N ASN A 216 12.15 16.29 -1.74
CA ASN A 216 12.85 15.33 -0.88
C ASN A 216 14.29 15.03 -1.34
N ARG A 217 14.54 15.12 -2.65
CA ARG A 217 15.89 15.01 -3.23
C ARG A 217 16.72 16.29 -3.11
N GLY A 218 16.13 17.39 -2.63
CA GLY A 218 16.78 18.70 -2.55
C GLY A 218 16.96 19.37 -3.90
N VAL A 219 16.22 18.95 -4.93
CA VAL A 219 16.30 19.51 -6.30
C VAL A 219 15.58 20.86 -6.37
N ILE A 220 14.46 21.01 -5.66
CA ILE A 220 13.67 22.24 -5.57
C ILE A 220 13.56 22.70 -4.13
N GLY A 221 13.36 24.01 -3.93
CA GLY A 221 13.06 24.58 -2.62
C GLY A 221 11.58 24.51 -2.25
N PHE A 222 11.25 24.76 -0.99
CA PHE A 222 9.88 24.72 -0.47
C PHE A 222 8.91 25.70 -1.16
N ALA A 223 9.41 26.89 -1.53
CA ALA A 223 8.61 27.90 -2.23
C ALA A 223 8.17 27.40 -3.62
N GLU A 224 9.11 26.82 -4.38
CA GLU A 224 8.83 26.24 -5.69
C GLU A 224 7.91 25.03 -5.60
N PHE A 225 8.13 24.13 -4.63
CA PHE A 225 7.21 23.02 -4.33
C PHE A 225 5.77 23.51 -4.14
N THR A 226 5.58 24.55 -3.32
CA THR A 226 4.25 25.10 -3.03
C THR A 226 3.58 25.68 -4.28
N ASN A 227 4.34 26.36 -5.15
CA ASN A 227 3.80 26.92 -6.38
C ASN A 227 3.39 25.83 -7.36
N ARG A 228 4.28 24.85 -7.63
CA ARG A 228 3.97 23.72 -8.51
C ARG A 228 2.76 22.92 -8.03
N CYS A 229 2.63 22.68 -6.73
CA CYS A 229 1.45 22.00 -6.17
C CYS A 229 0.17 22.82 -6.37
N LYS A 230 0.21 24.15 -6.23
CA LYS A 230 -0.94 25.01 -6.53
C LYS A 230 -1.32 24.91 -7.99
N ASP A 231 -0.35 24.98 -8.90
CA ASP A 231 -0.59 24.91 -10.34
C ASP A 231 -1.27 23.58 -10.71
N ILE A 232 -0.75 22.46 -10.21
CA ILE A 232 -1.32 21.13 -10.40
C ILE A 232 -2.77 21.05 -9.87
N CYS A 233 -3.04 21.58 -8.68
CA CYS A 233 -4.37 21.55 -8.10
C CYS A 233 -5.35 22.55 -8.77
N ASN A 234 -4.85 23.66 -9.32
CA ASN A 234 -5.66 24.68 -9.98
C ASN A 234 -6.17 24.24 -11.36
N VAL A 235 -5.58 23.20 -11.97
CA VAL A 235 -6.14 22.53 -13.17
C VAL A 235 -7.56 21.99 -12.91
N GLN A 236 -8.01 21.88 -11.64
CA GLN A 236 -9.40 21.54 -11.30
C GLN A 236 -10.42 22.65 -11.55
N THR A 237 -10.03 23.91 -11.73
CA THR A 237 -10.97 25.05 -11.69
C THR A 237 -11.18 25.79 -13.01
N GLY A 238 -10.50 25.41 -14.08
CA GLY A 238 -10.63 26.06 -15.38
C GLY A 238 -10.19 25.13 -16.49
N GLU A 239 -11.01 25.09 -17.53
CA GLU A 239 -10.75 24.49 -18.84
C GLU A 239 -9.27 24.59 -19.24
N GLU A 240 -8.57 23.47 -19.29
CA GLU A 240 -7.55 23.21 -20.31
C GLU A 240 -7.25 21.71 -20.31
N GLN A 241 -7.62 21.06 -21.41
CA GLN A 241 -7.22 19.69 -21.69
C GLN A 241 -5.70 19.67 -21.87
N TYR A 242 -4.99 19.07 -20.92
CA TYR A 242 -3.59 18.78 -21.13
C TYR A 242 -3.48 17.59 -22.08
N GLU A 243 -3.01 17.84 -23.30
CA GLU A 243 -2.50 16.80 -24.20
C GLU A 243 -1.38 16.04 -23.48
N VAL A 244 -1.51 14.71 -23.47
CA VAL A 244 -0.51 13.79 -22.95
C VAL A 244 0.70 13.88 -23.89
N VAL A 245 1.85 14.34 -23.38
CA VAL A 245 3.16 14.29 -24.07
C VAL A 245 3.82 12.94 -23.80
#